data_AF-D6SUX0-F1
#
_entry.id   AF-D6SUX0-F1
#
_cell.length_a   1.000
_cell.length_b   1.000
_cell.length_c   1.000
_cell.angle_alpha   90.00
_cell.angle_beta   90.00
_cell.angle_gamma   90.00
#
_symmetry.space_group_name_H-M   'P 1'
#
loop_
_entity.id
_entity.type
_entity.pdbx_description
1 polymer ?
#
loop_
_entity_poly.entity_id
_entity_poly.type
_entity_poly.pdbx_seq_one_letter_code
_entity_poly.pdbx_strand_id
1 'polypeptide(L)'
;MGKEKLVTLLEMAEEIDVNYRTLISCKRELSEFVFGTSEGRLMKYAPEYTDFFVLIFALKDQGYTVDQIRMMLNGDIPDNIDNKLIEWVTIWKNRIKAAYLQMDGLTDGWMDGLRDEGING
;
A
#
# COMPACT_ATOMS: atom_id res chain seq x y z
N MET A 1 19.42 6.72 6.01
CA MET A 1 18.35 5.73 6.20
C MET A 1 18.76 4.48 5.46
N GLY A 2 18.85 3.34 6.15
CA GLY A 2 19.28 2.09 5.53
C GLY A 2 18.35 1.72 4.39
N LYS A 3 18.87 1.10 3.33
CA LYS A 3 18.04 0.50 2.29
C LYS A 3 17.26 -0.64 2.95
N GLU A 4 16.06 -0.37 3.44
CA GLU A 4 15.16 -1.42 3.89
C GLU A 4 14.99 -2.40 2.73
N LYS A 5 15.16 -3.70 3.03
CA LYS A 5 15.15 -4.74 2.03
C LYS A 5 13.73 -4.82 1.46
N LEU A 6 13.57 -4.44 0.19
CA LEU A 6 12.30 -4.64 -0.51
C LEU A 6 12.06 -6.14 -0.71
N VAL A 7 10.79 -6.53 -0.58
CA VAL A 7 10.35 -7.92 -0.68
C VAL A 7 9.29 -8.08 -1.77
N THR A 8 9.16 -9.30 -2.28
CA THR A 8 8.17 -9.67 -3.29
C THR A 8 6.86 -10.13 -2.63
N LEU A 9 5.76 -10.13 -3.39
CA LEU A 9 4.52 -10.75 -2.93
C LEU A 9 4.69 -12.25 -2.63
N LEU A 10 5.65 -12.92 -3.27
CA LEU A 10 5.90 -14.33 -2.99
C LEU A 10 6.48 -14.50 -1.58
N GLU A 11 7.51 -13.74 -1.25
CA GLU A 11 8.12 -13.72 0.09
C GLU A 11 7.09 -13.37 1.18
N MET A 12 6.23 -12.36 0.94
CA MET A 12 5.15 -12.02 1.87
C MET A 12 4.15 -13.16 2.05
N ALA A 13 3.75 -13.82 0.95
CA ALA A 13 2.78 -14.92 1.00
C ALA A 13 3.32 -16.11 1.80
N GLU A 14 4.61 -16.42 1.66
CA GLU A 14 5.30 -17.43 2.45
C GLU A 14 5.38 -17.05 3.93
N GLU A 15 5.62 -15.78 4.24
CA GLU A 15 5.74 -15.28 5.61
C GLU A 15 4.42 -15.38 6.40
N ILE A 16 3.28 -15.08 5.77
CA ILE A 16 1.96 -15.09 6.43
C ILE A 16 1.17 -16.39 6.18
N ASP A 17 1.83 -17.40 5.60
CA ASP A 17 1.26 -18.72 5.28
C ASP A 17 -0.05 -18.66 4.47
N VAL A 18 -0.06 -17.83 3.42
CA VAL A 18 -1.19 -17.73 2.49
C VAL A 18 -0.80 -18.16 1.08
N ASN A 19 -1.77 -18.67 0.33
CA ASN A 19 -1.52 -19.00 -1.07
C ASN A 19 -1.13 -17.74 -1.86
N TYR A 20 -0.03 -17.83 -2.62
CA TYR A 20 0.47 -16.72 -3.44
C TYR A 20 -0.58 -16.13 -4.39
N ARG A 21 -1.47 -16.95 -4.98
CA ARG A 21 -2.56 -16.46 -5.84
C ARG A 21 -3.59 -15.67 -5.05
N THR A 22 -3.88 -16.08 -3.81
CA THR A 22 -4.77 -15.36 -2.90
C THR A 22 -4.18 -13.98 -2.58
N LEU A 23 -2.89 -13.90 -2.27
CA LEU A 23 -2.23 -12.62 -2.02
C LEU A 23 -2.24 -11.71 -3.26
N ILE A 24 -1.96 -12.26 -4.45
CA ILE A 24 -2.05 -11.49 -5.70
C ILE A 24 -3.48 -10.95 -5.90
N SER A 25 -4.49 -11.78 -5.70
CA SER A 25 -5.89 -11.37 -5.84
C SER A 25 -6.23 -10.24 -4.86
N CYS A 26 -5.83 -10.40 -3.60
CA CYS A 26 -5.99 -9.38 -2.57
C CYS A 26 -5.29 -8.06 -2.93
N LYS A 27 -4.05 -8.15 -3.43
CA LYS A 27 -3.28 -6.97 -3.90
C LYS A 27 -3.96 -6.29 -5.09
N ARG A 28 -4.61 -7.04 -5.98
CA ARG A 28 -5.36 -6.46 -7.11
C ARG A 28 -6.62 -5.74 -6.62
N GLU A 29 -7.32 -6.33 -5.67
CA GLU A 29 -8.49 -5.73 -5.03
C GLU A 29 -8.15 -4.43 -4.28
N LEU A 30 -6.96 -4.33 -3.70
CA LEU A 30 -6.53 -3.17 -2.89
C LEU A 30 -5.35 -2.42 -3.51
N SER A 31 -5.28 -2.42 -4.85
CA SER A 31 -4.11 -1.93 -5.58
C SER A 31 -3.82 -0.45 -5.35
N GLU A 32 -4.84 0.33 -5.04
CA GLU A 32 -4.80 1.75 -4.71
C GLU A 32 -4.09 2.03 -3.39
N PHE A 33 -4.02 1.06 -2.47
CA PHE A 33 -3.39 1.21 -1.15
C PHE A 33 -2.01 0.58 -1.07
N VAL A 34 -1.56 -0.13 -2.12
CA VAL A 34 -0.31 -0.91 -2.12
C VAL A 34 0.65 -0.39 -3.19
N PHE A 35 1.60 0.42 -2.75
CA PHE A 35 2.65 1.00 -3.58
C PHE A 35 3.89 0.11 -3.58
N GLY A 36 4.36 -0.23 -4.78
CA GLY A 36 5.59 -0.97 -4.96
C GLY A 36 6.49 -0.30 -5.98
N THR A 37 7.73 -0.77 -6.04
CA THR A 37 8.77 -0.33 -6.96
C THR A 37 9.13 -1.46 -7.89
N SER A 38 9.20 -1.18 -9.19
CA SER A 38 9.68 -2.16 -10.17
C SER A 38 11.20 -2.27 -10.07
N GLU A 39 11.71 -3.46 -9.78
CA GLU A 39 13.13 -3.77 -9.80
C GLU A 39 13.40 -4.87 -10.84
N GLY A 40 13.80 -4.45 -12.03
CA GLY A 40 13.92 -5.34 -13.19
C GLY A 40 12.55 -5.85 -13.65
N ARG A 41 12.35 -7.18 -13.59
CA ARG A 41 11.08 -7.84 -13.96
C ARG A 41 10.15 -8.11 -12.78
N LEU A 42 10.58 -7.79 -11.56
CA LEU A 42 9.85 -8.09 -10.34
C LEU A 42 9.34 -6.79 -9.73
N MET A 43 8.08 -6.81 -9.31
CA MET A 43 7.54 -5.78 -8.44
C MET A 43 7.94 -6.10 -7.00
N LYS A 44 8.57 -5.14 -6.33
CA LYS A 44 8.93 -5.26 -4.92
C LYS A 44 8.24 -4.19 -4.09
N TYR A 45 8.13 -4.45 -2.81
CA TYR A 45 7.32 -3.68 -1.88
C TYR A 45 8.10 -3.50 -0.58
N ALA A 46 7.73 -2.46 0.16
CA ALA A 46 8.21 -2.29 1.52
C ALA A 46 7.75 -3.48 2.39
N PRO A 47 8.60 -4.02 3.27
CA PRO A 47 8.28 -5.21 4.07
C PRO A 47 7.08 -5.01 5.00
N GLU A 48 6.76 -3.77 5.38
CA GLU A 48 5.60 -3.43 6.19
C GLU A 48 4.29 -3.88 5.54
N TYR A 49 4.22 -3.99 4.21
CA TYR A 49 3.02 -4.48 3.55
C TYR A 49 2.68 -5.93 3.93
N THR A 50 3.61 -6.71 4.50
CA THR A 50 3.27 -7.99 5.13
C THR A 50 2.21 -7.78 6.21
N ASP A 51 2.43 -6.84 7.14
CA ASP A 51 1.47 -6.52 8.22
C ASP A 51 0.15 -5.96 7.66
N PHE A 52 0.20 -5.22 6.55
CA PHE A 52 -1.01 -4.78 5.85
C PHE A 52 -1.83 -5.97 5.42
N PHE A 53 -1.24 -6.94 4.73
CA PHE A 53 -1.97 -8.12 4.27
C PHE A 53 -2.50 -8.97 5.43
N VAL A 54 -1.76 -9.08 6.55
CA VAL A 54 -2.28 -9.70 7.78
C VAL A 54 -3.56 -9.01 8.25
N LEU A 55 -3.58 -7.68 8.32
CA LEU A 55 -4.79 -6.93 8.67
C LEU A 55 -5.94 -7.20 7.70
N ILE A 56 -5.66 -7.21 6.39
CA ILE A 56 -6.71 -7.44 5.39
C ILE A 56 -7.32 -8.83 5.54
N PHE A 57 -6.51 -9.87 5.75
CA PHE A 57 -7.01 -11.22 5.96
C PHE A 57 -7.79 -11.34 7.28
N ALA A 58 -7.30 -10.72 8.36
CA ALA A 58 -8.03 -10.68 9.62
C ALA A 58 -9.42 -10.01 9.47
N LEU A 59 -9.52 -8.91 8.72
CA LEU A 59 -10.79 -8.25 8.43
C LEU A 59 -11.71 -9.15 7.59
N LYS A 60 -11.18 -9.82 6.56
CA LYS A 60 -11.95 -10.77 5.75
C LYS A 60 -12.48 -11.94 6.58
N ASP A 61 -11.68 -12.46 7.51
CA ASP A 61 -12.07 -13.56 8.41
C ASP A 61 -13.16 -13.15 9.40
N GLN A 62 -13.23 -11.87 9.77
CA GLN A 62 -14.35 -11.29 10.55
C GLN A 62 -15.61 -11.03 9.69
N GLY A 63 -15.57 -11.33 8.40
CA GLY A 63 -16.70 -11.20 7.49
C GLY A 63 -16.80 -9.85 6.78
N TYR A 64 -15.79 -8.98 6.88
CA TYR A 64 -15.78 -7.71 6.15
C TYR A 64 -15.52 -7.93 4.66
N THR A 65 -16.33 -7.28 3.83
CA THR A 65 -16.13 -7.29 2.37
C THR A 65 -14.97 -6.38 1.98
N VAL A 66 -14.44 -6.59 0.77
CA VAL A 66 -13.40 -5.71 0.20
C VAL A 66 -13.83 -4.25 0.23
N ASP A 67 -15.07 -3.94 -0.15
CA ASP A 67 -15.56 -2.55 -0.18
C ASP A 67 -15.64 -1.93 1.22
N GLN A 68 -16.06 -2.69 2.23
CA GLN A 68 -16.04 -2.22 3.62
C GLN A 68 -14.61 -1.94 4.09
N ILE A 69 -13.66 -2.80 3.74
CA ILE A 69 -12.24 -2.62 4.05
C ILE A 69 -11.71 -1.35 3.36
N ARG A 70 -12.08 -1.11 2.10
CA ARG A 70 -11.72 0.15 1.40
C ARG A 70 -12.27 1.37 2.12
N MET A 71 -13.53 1.33 2.56
CA MET A 71 -14.16 2.42 3.31
C MET A 71 -13.39 2.70 4.61
N MET A 72 -13.03 1.65 5.36
CA MET A 72 -12.24 1.76 6.59
C MET A 72 -10.86 2.38 6.34
N LEU A 73 -10.14 1.93 5.30
CA LEU A 73 -8.83 2.49 4.94
C LEU A 73 -8.91 3.95 4.49
N ASN A 74 -10.05 4.38 3.94
CA ASN A 74 -10.35 5.79 3.64
C ASN A 74 -10.84 6.59 4.86
N GLY A 75 -11.11 5.93 5.98
CA GLY A 75 -11.44 6.55 7.26
C GLY A 75 -12.90 6.45 7.69
N ASP A 76 -13.73 5.73 6.96
CA ASP A 76 -15.09 5.39 7.36
C ASP A 76 -15.06 4.07 8.16
N ILE A 77 -14.73 4.19 9.44
CA ILE A 77 -14.55 3.06 10.37
C ILE A 77 -15.88 2.83 11.10
N PRO A 78 -16.51 1.65 10.99
CA PRO A 78 -17.75 1.34 11.71
C PRO A 78 -17.56 1.37 13.23
N ASP A 79 -18.59 1.81 13.98
CA ASP A 79 -18.54 1.89 15.45
C ASP A 79 -18.46 0.52 16.15
N ASN A 80 -18.76 -0.57 15.44
CA ASN A 80 -18.90 -1.93 15.98
C ASN A 80 -17.69 -2.85 15.71
N ILE A 81 -16.60 -2.31 15.19
CA ILE A 81 -15.38 -3.06 14.94
C ILE A 81 -14.56 -3.26 16.24
N ASP A 82 -13.78 -4.34 16.31
CA ASP A 82 -12.90 -4.59 17.45
C ASP A 82 -11.85 -3.48 17.62
N ASN A 83 -11.66 -3.01 18.86
CA ASN A 83 -10.75 -1.91 19.18
C ASN A 83 -9.30 -2.12 18.71
N LYS A 84 -8.80 -3.38 18.71
CA LYS A 84 -7.45 -3.68 18.21
C LYS A 84 -7.38 -3.53 16.70
N LEU A 85 -8.43 -3.91 15.98
CA LEU A 85 -8.52 -3.71 14.54
C LEU A 85 -8.63 -2.22 14.19
N ILE A 86 -9.32 -1.40 14.99
CA ILE A 86 -9.35 0.07 14.82
C ILE A 86 -7.94 0.64 14.82
N GLU A 87 -7.13 0.25 15.80
CA GLU A 87 -5.76 0.72 15.94
C GLU A 87 -4.95 0.41 14.68
N TRP A 88 -5.01 -0.84 14.21
CA TRP A 88 -4.29 -1.29 13.03
C TRP A 88 -4.77 -0.62 11.75
N VAL A 89 -6.09 -0.49 11.56
CA VAL A 89 -6.70 0.25 10.44
C VAL A 89 -6.23 1.71 10.45
N THR A 90 -6.21 2.34 11.62
CA THR A 90 -5.81 3.74 11.76
C THR A 90 -4.33 3.93 11.44
N ILE A 91 -3.47 3.03 11.89
CA ILE A 91 -2.04 3.02 11.54
C ILE A 91 -1.88 2.95 10.02
N TRP A 92 -2.56 2.01 9.36
CA TRP A 92 -2.44 1.81 7.92
C TRP A 92 -3.01 2.97 7.11
N LYS A 93 -4.16 3.51 7.49
CA LYS A 93 -4.72 4.75 6.92
C LYS A 93 -3.69 5.88 6.94
N ASN A 94 -3.02 6.09 8.07
CA ASN A 94 -2.03 7.15 8.21
C ASN A 94 -0.78 6.89 7.35
N ARG A 95 -0.31 5.63 7.27
CA ARG A 95 0.81 5.24 6.41
C ARG A 95 0.50 5.46 4.93
N ILE A 96 -0.68 5.05 4.48
CA ILE A 96 -1.16 5.26 3.11
C ILE A 96 -1.22 6.76 2.78
N LYS A 97 -1.80 7.57 3.68
CA LYS A 97 -1.85 9.03 3.52
C LYS A 97 -0.45 9.64 3.42
N ALA A 98 0.49 9.19 4.24
CA ALA A 98 1.88 9.65 4.17
C ALA A 98 2.55 9.25 2.85
N ALA A 99 2.30 8.04 2.34
CA ALA A 99 2.83 7.59 1.05
C ALA A 99 2.29 8.43 -0.12
N TYR A 100 1.01 8.78 -0.12
CA TYR A 100 0.43 9.69 -1.11
C TYR A 100 1.09 11.08 -1.07
N LEU A 101 1.25 11.67 0.12
CA LEU A 101 1.89 12.99 0.26
C LEU A 101 3.35 13.00 -0.21
N GLN A 102 4.08 11.89 -0.03
CA GLN A 102 5.44 11.75 -0.55
C GLN A 102 5.48 11.64 -2.07
N MET A 103 4.48 11.01 -2.70
CA MET A 103 4.38 10.93 -4.16
C MET A 103 3.95 12.26 -4.78
N ASP A 104 3.00 12.97 -4.18
CA ASP A 104 2.58 14.30 -4.64
C ASP A 104 3.75 15.29 -4.57
N GLY A 105 4.52 15.30 -3.47
CA GLY A 105 5.71 16.16 -3.37
C GLY A 105 6.82 15.86 -4.38
N LEU A 106 6.81 14.71 -5.05
CA LEU A 106 7.73 14.37 -6.14
C LEU A 106 7.22 14.82 -7.51
N THR A 107 5.91 14.98 -7.71
CA THR A 107 5.36 15.51 -8.99
C THR A 107 5.60 16.99 -9.18
N ASP A 108 5.78 17.72 -8.08
CA ASP A 108 5.95 19.19 -8.07
C ASP A 108 7.33 19.63 -8.58
N GLY A 109 8.33 18.74 -8.52
CA GLY A 109 9.74 19.04 -8.84
C GLY A 109 10.20 18.62 -10.24
N TRP A 110 9.41 17.86 -11.00
CA TRP A 110 9.81 17.35 -12.32
C TRP A 110 9.29 18.19 -13.51
N MET A 111 8.37 19.14 -13.28
CA MET A 111 7.87 20.03 -14.34
C MET A 111 8.64 21.34 -14.51
N ASP A 112 9.63 21.64 -13.66
CA ASP A 112 10.43 22.88 -13.78
C ASP A 112 11.74 22.70 -14.59
N GLY A 113 12.03 21.48 -15.06
CA GLY A 113 13.29 21.14 -15.75
C GLY A 113 13.22 20.93 -17.27
N LEU A 114 12.04 21.06 -17.90
CA LEU A 114 11.85 20.87 -19.36
C LEU A 114 11.55 22.17 -20.10
N ARG A 115 12.12 23.29 -19.63
CA ARG A 115 12.35 24.48 -20.46
C ARG A 115 13.85 24.72 -20.54
N ASP A 116 14.50 23.94 -21.39
CA ASP A 116 15.76 24.42 -21.95
C ASP A 116 15.64 24.52 -23.47
N GLU A 117 16.14 25.66 -23.93
CA GLU A 117 16.50 26.02 -25.30
C GLU A 117 15.40 26.20 -26.36
N GLY A 118 15.15 27.47 -26.66
CA GLY A 118 15.21 27.90 -28.06
C GLY A 118 14.23 28.98 -28.47
N ILE A 119 14.63 30.26 -28.38
CA ILE A 119 14.41 31.23 -29.48
C ILE A 119 15.64 32.15 -29.58
N ASN A 120 16.26 32.12 -30.76
CA ASN A 120 17.33 32.96 -31.28
C ASN A 120 17.06 34.47 -31.18
N GLY A 121 18.13 35.26 -31.04
CA GLY A 121 18.14 36.71 -31.25
C GLY A 121 19.43 37.37 -30.81
#